data_AF-A0A820EZM5-F1
#
_entry.id   AF-A0A820EZM5-F1
#
_cell.length_a   1.000
_cell.length_b   1.000
_cell.length_c   1.000
_cell.angle_alpha   90.00
_cell.angle_beta   90.00
_cell.angle_gamma   90.00
#
_symmetry.space_group_name_H-M   'P 1'
#
loop_
_entity.id
_entity.type
_entity.pdbx_description
1 polymer ?
#
loop_
_entity_poly.entity_id
_entity_poly.type
_entity_poly.pdbx_seq_one_letter_code
_entity_poly.pdbx_strand_id
1 'polypeptide(L)'
;RNIKRFLDAKDRYTSDPETGAREFATLLSDPKILTGVHPGDIYGILIEHFGRREKYKQAGMLLDELQEHISERYFSHYINPNILSAIYTATGRKVGQADSNTYNNDDDNDGDNQNDHRRQQQQQGQLGKNHAYAEEIDDNLDYGSVDD
;
A
#
# COMPACT_ATOMS: atom_id res chain seq x y z
N ARG A 1 11.32 -4.16 -19.32
CA ARG A 1 10.17 -3.24 -19.56
C ARG A 1 9.24 -3.37 -18.37
N ASN A 2 9.23 -2.41 -17.45
CA ASN A 2 8.43 -2.44 -16.23
C ASN A 2 6.92 -2.53 -16.53
N ILE A 3 6.49 -1.82 -17.58
CA ILE A 3 5.12 -1.87 -18.11
C ILE A 3 4.70 -3.29 -18.49
N LYS A 4 5.59 -4.08 -19.10
CA LYS A 4 5.23 -5.45 -19.50
C LYS A 4 4.93 -6.32 -18.28
N ARG A 5 5.78 -6.27 -17.25
CA ARG A 5 5.57 -7.01 -16.00
C ARG A 5 4.27 -6.61 -15.30
N PHE A 6 3.93 -5.32 -15.33
CA PHE A 6 2.66 -4.82 -14.80
C PHE A 6 1.46 -5.37 -15.58
N LEU A 7 1.52 -5.37 -16.91
CA LEU A 7 0.45 -5.91 -17.74
C LEU A 7 0.30 -7.43 -17.55
N ASP A 8 1.42 -8.16 -17.50
CA ASP A 8 1.42 -9.61 -17.23
C ASP A 8 0.74 -9.92 -15.87
N ALA A 9 1.07 -9.15 -14.81
CA ALA A 9 0.42 -9.29 -13.50
C ALA A 9 -1.06 -8.90 -13.51
N LYS A 10 -1.45 -7.90 -14.31
CA LYS A 10 -2.84 -7.47 -14.46
C LYS A 10 -3.68 -8.53 -15.16
N ASP A 11 -3.15 -9.13 -16.21
CA ASP A 11 -3.79 -10.25 -16.92
C ASP A 11 -3.91 -11.46 -15.99
N ARG A 12 -2.86 -11.73 -15.18
CA ARG A 12 -2.93 -12.76 -14.14
C ARG A 12 -4.00 -12.46 -13.11
N TYR A 13 -4.08 -11.24 -12.58
CA TYR A 13 -5.10 -10.84 -11.60
C TYR A 13 -6.53 -11.02 -12.11
N THR A 14 -6.75 -10.81 -13.42
CA THR A 14 -8.07 -11.01 -14.04
C THR A 14 -8.47 -12.49 -14.11
N SER A 15 -7.50 -13.40 -14.28
CA SER A 15 -7.74 -14.84 -14.39
C SER A 15 -7.64 -15.59 -13.07
N ASP A 16 -6.78 -15.12 -12.17
CA ASP A 16 -6.51 -15.65 -10.83
C ASP A 16 -6.12 -14.46 -9.92
N PRO A 17 -7.11 -13.89 -9.20
CA PRO A 17 -6.91 -12.72 -8.36
C PRO A 17 -5.87 -12.92 -7.25
N GLU A 18 -5.74 -14.14 -6.72
CA GLU A 18 -4.80 -14.44 -5.63
C GLU A 18 -3.36 -14.39 -6.14
N THR A 19 -3.10 -15.13 -7.22
CA THR A 19 -1.77 -15.18 -7.82
C THR A 19 -1.38 -13.81 -8.38
N GLY A 20 -2.32 -13.11 -9.05
CA GLY A 20 -2.07 -11.75 -9.55
C GLY A 20 -1.78 -10.75 -8.43
N ALA A 21 -2.47 -10.83 -7.28
CA ALA A 21 -2.19 -9.97 -6.13
C ALA A 21 -0.78 -10.23 -5.57
N ARG A 22 -0.33 -11.49 -5.46
CA ARG A 22 1.04 -11.83 -5.06
C ARG A 22 2.08 -11.29 -6.04
N GLU A 23 1.79 -11.36 -7.33
CA GLU A 23 2.65 -10.77 -8.35
C GLU A 23 2.74 -9.24 -8.19
N PHE A 24 1.62 -8.55 -7.94
CA PHE A 24 1.64 -7.12 -7.65
C PHE A 24 2.41 -6.77 -6.37
N ALA A 25 2.27 -7.53 -5.29
CA ALA A 25 3.05 -7.35 -4.06
C ALA A 25 4.56 -7.56 -4.32
N THR A 26 4.91 -8.54 -5.15
CA THR A 26 6.29 -8.78 -5.58
C THR A 26 6.82 -7.62 -6.44
N LEU A 27 5.98 -7.05 -7.32
CA LEU A 27 6.34 -5.88 -8.12
C LEU A 27 6.57 -4.63 -7.24
N LEU A 28 5.78 -4.46 -6.17
CA LEU A 28 5.95 -3.40 -5.19
C LEU A 28 7.32 -3.45 -4.49
N SER A 29 7.83 -4.67 -4.27
CA SER A 29 9.16 -4.90 -3.68
C SER A 29 10.33 -4.46 -4.58
N ASP A 30 10.09 -4.22 -5.87
CA ASP A 30 11.12 -3.82 -6.84
C ASP A 30 11.06 -2.31 -7.10
N PRO A 31 12.00 -1.50 -6.57
CA PRO A 31 12.00 -0.04 -6.75
C PRO A 31 12.08 0.38 -8.22
N LYS A 32 12.59 -0.49 -9.10
CA LYS A 32 12.70 -0.17 -10.53
C LYS A 32 11.35 -0.21 -11.22
N ILE A 33 10.36 -0.95 -10.71
CA ILE A 33 9.02 -1.00 -11.31
C ILE A 33 8.31 0.36 -11.24
N LEU A 34 8.46 1.07 -10.11
CA LEU A 34 7.85 2.38 -9.87
C LEU A 34 8.35 3.48 -10.82
N THR A 35 9.43 3.24 -11.57
CA THR A 35 9.97 4.20 -12.55
C THR A 35 9.17 4.27 -13.86
N GLY A 36 8.23 3.34 -14.08
CA GLY A 36 7.43 3.29 -15.32
C GLY A 36 5.95 2.97 -15.11
N VAL A 37 5.49 2.88 -13.86
CA VAL A 37 4.11 2.63 -13.46
C VAL A 37 3.82 3.54 -12.28
N HIS A 38 2.65 4.19 -12.26
CA HIS A 38 2.31 5.07 -11.16
C HIS A 38 2.06 4.22 -9.89
N PRO A 39 2.62 4.56 -8.72
CA PRO A 39 2.44 3.77 -7.50
C PRO A 39 0.96 3.50 -7.18
N GLY A 40 0.11 4.51 -7.36
CA GLY A 40 -1.34 4.39 -7.17
C GLY A 40 -2.00 3.29 -8.01
N ASP A 41 -1.47 2.96 -9.19
CA ASP A 41 -2.02 1.87 -10.03
C ASP A 41 -1.77 0.49 -9.41
N ILE A 42 -0.66 0.32 -8.69
CA ILE A 42 -0.30 -0.94 -8.03
C ILE A 42 -0.98 -1.03 -6.66
N TYR A 43 -0.81 0.01 -5.83
CA TYR A 43 -1.43 0.06 -4.51
C TYR A 43 -2.96 0.03 -4.61
N GLY A 44 -3.57 0.70 -5.59
CA GLY A 44 -5.01 0.67 -5.80
C GLY A 44 -5.54 -0.74 -6.01
N ILE A 45 -4.88 -1.55 -6.86
CA ILE A 45 -5.26 -2.95 -7.09
C ILE A 45 -5.16 -3.77 -5.80
N LEU A 46 -4.05 -3.65 -5.05
CA LEU A 46 -3.85 -4.40 -3.82
C LEU A 46 -4.84 -3.98 -2.72
N ILE A 47 -5.06 -2.68 -2.52
CA ILE A 47 -6.00 -2.14 -1.54
C ILE A 47 -7.43 -2.58 -1.88
N GLU A 48 -7.81 -2.56 -3.17
CA GLU A 48 -9.11 -3.10 -3.58
C GLU A 48 -9.21 -4.61 -3.34
N HIS A 49 -8.16 -5.38 -3.63
CA HIS A 49 -8.14 -6.81 -3.40
C HIS A 49 -8.41 -7.16 -1.93
N PHE A 50 -7.67 -6.54 -1.00
CA PHE A 50 -7.88 -6.75 0.44
C PHE A 50 -9.20 -6.16 0.93
N GLY A 51 -9.59 -4.99 0.44
CA GLY A 51 -10.83 -4.32 0.80
C GLY A 51 -12.09 -5.14 0.47
N ARG A 52 -12.12 -5.79 -0.71
CA ARG A 52 -13.24 -6.67 -1.11
C ARG A 52 -13.36 -7.93 -0.26
N ARG A 53 -12.28 -8.33 0.41
CA ARG A 53 -12.20 -9.51 1.29
C ARG A 53 -12.32 -9.14 2.77
N GLU A 54 -12.73 -7.90 3.05
CA GLU A 54 -12.87 -7.36 4.41
C GLU A 54 -11.58 -7.41 5.24
N LYS A 55 -10.44 -7.58 4.57
CA LYS A 55 -9.09 -7.55 5.14
C LYS A 55 -8.65 -6.09 5.37
N TYR A 56 -9.48 -5.32 6.07
CA TYR A 56 -9.36 -3.85 6.17
C TYR A 56 -8.09 -3.39 6.90
N LYS A 57 -7.51 -4.21 7.78
CA LYS A 57 -6.23 -3.90 8.43
C LYS A 57 -5.07 -3.93 7.43
N GLN A 58 -5.00 -4.97 6.60
CA GLN A 58 -3.97 -5.11 5.56
C GLN A 58 -4.14 -4.02 4.48
N ALA A 59 -5.38 -3.79 4.04
CA ALA A 59 -5.70 -2.69 3.13
C ALA A 59 -5.31 -1.32 3.73
N GLY A 60 -5.49 -1.14 5.04
CA GLY A 60 -5.07 0.05 5.76
C GLY A 60 -3.56 0.26 5.81
N MET A 61 -2.76 -0.79 5.95
CA MET A 61 -1.29 -0.69 5.91
C MET A 61 -0.79 -0.27 4.53
N LEU A 62 -1.35 -0.86 3.47
CA LEU A 62 -1.05 -0.47 2.08
C LEU A 62 -1.48 0.97 1.78
N LEU A 63 -2.55 1.44 2.41
CA LEU A 63 -3.00 2.83 2.27
C LEU A 63 -2.00 3.82 2.91
N ASP A 64 -1.40 3.46 4.04
CA ASP A 64 -0.35 4.27 4.69
C ASP A 64 0.90 4.33 3.82
N GLU A 65 1.32 3.20 3.25
CA GLU A 65 2.45 3.14 2.33
C GLU A 65 2.18 3.95 1.05
N LEU A 66 0.95 3.92 0.53
CA LEU A 66 0.56 4.76 -0.60
C LEU A 66 0.66 6.27 -0.26
N GLN A 67 0.37 6.66 0.99
CA GLN A 67 0.49 8.05 1.45
C GLN A 67 1.93 8.57 1.39
N GLU A 68 2.93 7.69 1.53
CA GLU A 68 4.35 8.05 1.39
C GLU A 68 4.72 8.43 -0.06
N HIS A 69 3.91 7.99 -1.04
CA HIS A 69 4.15 8.24 -2.47
C HIS A 69 3.25 9.31 -3.06
N ILE A 70 1.98 9.38 -2.64
CA ILE A 70 1.00 10.34 -3.15
C ILE A 70 0.15 10.94 -2.03
N SER A 71 -0.29 12.18 -2.21
CA SER A 71 -1.18 12.86 -1.26
C SER A 71 -2.54 12.16 -1.17
N GLU A 72 -3.06 12.00 0.06
CA GLU A 72 -4.36 11.37 0.38
C GLU A 72 -5.52 11.88 -0.48
N ARG A 73 -5.51 13.17 -0.84
CA ARG A 73 -6.55 13.78 -1.70
C ARG A 73 -6.72 13.09 -3.05
N TYR A 74 -5.73 12.33 -3.49
CA TYR A 74 -5.74 11.58 -4.75
C TYR A 74 -6.14 10.12 -4.61
N PHE A 75 -6.38 9.61 -3.40
CA PHE A 75 -6.70 8.19 -3.18
C PHE A 75 -7.96 7.74 -3.93
N SER A 76 -8.97 8.61 -4.00
CA SER A 76 -10.22 8.34 -4.73
C SER A 76 -10.05 8.18 -6.24
N HIS A 77 -8.89 8.57 -6.81
CA HIS A 77 -8.57 8.32 -8.22
C HIS A 77 -8.12 6.88 -8.48
N TYR A 78 -7.66 6.17 -7.44
CA TYR A 78 -7.07 4.83 -7.55
C TYR A 78 -7.88 3.75 -6.82
N ILE A 79 -8.68 4.15 -5.84
CA ILE A 79 -9.36 3.24 -4.92
C ILE A 79 -10.85 3.56 -4.93
N ASN A 80 -11.69 2.52 -5.02
CA ASN A 80 -13.12 2.65 -4.84
C ASN A 80 -13.47 3.37 -3.51
N PRO A 81 -14.25 4.48 -3.54
CA PRO A 81 -14.59 5.25 -2.35
C PRO A 81 -15.28 4.45 -1.23
N ASN A 82 -16.05 3.40 -1.57
CA ASN A 82 -16.72 2.55 -0.58
C ASN A 82 -15.70 1.72 0.21
N ILE A 83 -14.71 1.15 -0.49
CA ILE A 83 -13.60 0.41 0.14
C ILE A 83 -12.79 1.36 1.03
N LEU A 84 -12.49 2.55 0.53
CA LEU A 84 -11.75 3.56 1.28
C LEU A 84 -12.48 3.94 2.58
N SER A 85 -13.80 4.17 2.51
CA SER A 85 -14.63 4.45 3.68
C SER A 85 -14.67 3.28 4.67
N ALA A 86 -14.73 2.03 4.18
CA ALA A 86 -14.73 0.84 5.01
C ALA A 86 -13.40 0.66 5.76
N ILE A 87 -12.27 0.88 5.06
CA ILE A 87 -10.94 0.88 5.66
C ILE A 87 -10.85 1.92 6.76
N TYR A 88 -11.24 3.17 6.49
CA TYR A 88 -11.20 4.23 7.50
C TYR A 88 -12.05 3.90 8.72
N THR A 89 -13.25 3.39 8.51
CA THR A 89 -14.15 2.98 9.59
C THR A 89 -13.54 1.86 10.43
N ALA A 90 -13.01 0.81 9.79
CA ALA A 90 -12.45 -0.36 10.46
C ALA A 90 -11.12 -0.08 11.18
N THR A 91 -10.34 0.88 10.69
CA THR A 91 -9.04 1.29 11.27
C THR A 91 -9.16 2.45 12.26
N GLY A 92 -10.36 3.05 12.39
CA GLY A 92 -10.59 4.22 13.25
C GLY A 92 -9.97 5.52 12.71
N ARG A 93 -9.62 5.56 11.42
CA ARG A 93 -9.10 6.76 10.75
C ARG A 93 -10.22 7.72 10.42
N LYS A 94 -9.96 9.02 10.62
CA LYS A 94 -10.88 10.08 10.18
C LYS A 94 -10.61 10.36 8.70
N VAL A 95 -11.66 10.29 7.87
CA VAL A 95 -11.60 10.67 6.46
C VAL A 95 -11.12 12.13 6.36
N GLY A 96 -9.95 12.36 5.75
CA GLY A 96 -9.46 13.72 5.45
C GLY A 96 -8.57 14.37 6.49
N GLN A 97 -7.91 13.62 7.37
CA GLN A 97 -6.72 14.15 8.08
C GLN A 97 -5.48 13.97 7.21
N ALA A 98 -5.45 14.69 6.08
CA ALA A 98 -4.18 15.10 5.51
C ALA A 98 -3.46 15.87 6.61
N ASP A 99 -2.30 15.37 7.04
CA ASP A 99 -1.50 15.85 8.16
C ASP A 99 -1.58 17.38 8.34
N SER A 100 -2.48 17.84 9.20
CA SER A 100 -2.36 19.16 9.83
C SER A 100 -1.34 19.01 10.95
N ASN A 101 -0.11 18.62 10.59
CA ASN A 101 1.00 18.52 11.53
C ASN A 101 1.93 19.71 11.31
N THR A 102 1.64 20.76 12.09
CA THR A 102 2.65 21.50 12.85
C THR A 102 3.67 22.33 12.06
N TYR A 103 3.28 23.55 11.68
CA TYR A 103 4.19 24.71 11.73
C TYR A 103 3.91 25.50 13.01
N ASN A 104 4.33 24.96 14.15
CA ASN A 104 4.59 25.81 15.31
C ASN A 104 5.98 26.41 15.07
N ASN A 105 5.98 27.63 14.54
CA ASN A 105 7.13 28.52 14.67
C ASN A 105 7.09 29.01 16.11
N ASP A 106 8.00 28.55 16.96
CA ASP A 106 8.41 29.26 18.17
C ASP A 106 9.88 28.92 18.45
N ASP A 107 10.70 29.96 18.25
CA ASP A 107 11.98 30.34 18.86
C ASP A 107 13.05 29.31 19.25
N ASP A 108 14.23 29.58 18.70
CA ASP A 108 15.55 29.63 19.34
C ASP A 108 15.99 28.44 20.21
N ASN A 109 16.81 27.57 19.62
CA ASN A 109 17.98 27.08 20.35
C ASN A 109 19.10 26.65 19.40
N ASP A 110 20.19 27.41 19.44
CA ASP A 110 21.50 27.04 18.92
C ASP A 110 21.97 25.72 19.56
N GLY A 111 22.30 24.75 18.71
CA GLY A 111 22.70 23.42 19.17
C GLY A 111 23.38 22.66 18.06
N ASP A 112 24.66 22.95 17.91
CA ASP A 112 25.66 22.22 17.14
C ASP A 112 25.51 20.68 17.28
N ASN A 113 26.04 19.97 16.28
CA ASN A 113 26.59 18.60 16.36
C ASN A 113 25.89 17.48 15.54
N GLN A 114 26.63 17.07 14.49
CA GLN A 114 26.81 15.70 13.98
C GLN A 114 25.58 14.84 13.66
N ASN A 115 25.32 14.60 12.36
CA ASN A 115 24.60 13.41 11.91
C ASN A 115 24.92 13.01 10.46
N ASP A 116 26.15 12.53 10.22
CA ASP A 116 26.55 11.93 8.93
C ASP A 116 26.39 10.39 8.84
N HIS A 117 25.69 9.75 9.78
CA HIS A 117 25.70 8.26 9.86
C HIS A 117 24.34 7.55 9.87
N ARG A 118 23.23 8.19 9.46
CA ARG A 118 21.89 7.57 9.54
C ARG A 118 21.22 7.20 8.20
N ARG A 119 22.00 7.01 7.12
CA ARG A 119 21.47 6.64 5.78
C ARG A 119 21.53 5.16 5.41
N GLN A 120 22.09 4.27 6.24
CA GLN A 120 22.26 2.85 5.87
C GLN A 120 21.36 1.84 6.61
N GLN A 121 20.49 2.25 7.54
CA GLN A 121 19.60 1.31 8.24
C GLN A 121 18.13 1.32 7.75
N GLN A 122 17.72 2.26 6.90
CA GLN A 122 16.33 2.32 6.43
C GLN A 122 16.02 1.35 5.27
N GLN A 123 17.04 0.86 4.54
CA GLN A 123 16.81 -0.05 3.41
C GLN A 123 16.46 -1.50 3.84
N GLN A 124 16.78 -1.90 5.07
CA GLN A 124 16.49 -3.27 5.54
C GLN A 124 15.08 -3.42 6.14
N GLY A 125 14.43 -2.31 6.53
CA GLY A 125 13.06 -2.31 7.07
C GLY A 125 11.95 -2.28 6.02
N GLN A 126 12.26 -1.87 4.78
CA GLN A 126 11.28 -1.77 3.69
C GLN A 126 11.07 -3.10 2.96
N LEU A 127 12.10 -3.96 2.87
CA LEU A 127 11.99 -5.27 2.24
C LEU A 127 11.10 -6.25 3.03
N GLY A 128 11.08 -6.14 4.36
CA GLY A 128 10.29 -7.03 5.23
C GLY A 128 8.78 -6.77 5.16
N LYS A 129 8.35 -5.52 5.00
CA LYS A 129 6.91 -5.18 4.89
C LYS A 129 6.31 -5.68 3.58
N ASN A 130 7.05 -5.52 2.48
CA ASN A 130 6.56 -5.91 1.15
C ASN A 130 6.44 -7.43 0.99
N HIS A 131 7.25 -8.21 1.73
CA HIS A 131 7.17 -9.67 1.73
C HIS A 131 5.98 -10.20 2.52
N ALA A 132 5.61 -9.54 3.63
CA ALA A 132 4.49 -9.94 4.47
C ALA A 132 3.15 -9.98 3.69
N TYR A 133 2.91 -9.02 2.79
CA TYR A 133 1.71 -9.01 1.95
C TYR A 133 1.64 -10.21 0.99
N ALA A 134 2.78 -10.71 0.50
CA ALA A 134 2.81 -11.83 -0.43
C ALA A 134 2.56 -13.18 0.27
N GLU A 135 3.03 -13.32 1.51
CA GLU A 135 2.85 -14.52 2.34
C GLU A 135 1.43 -14.61 2.94
N GLU A 136 0.82 -13.49 3.33
CA GLU A 136 -0.53 -13.46 3.95
C GLU A 136 -1.71 -13.55 2.95
N ILE A 137 -1.42 -13.74 1.66
CA ILE A 137 -2.42 -14.06 0.63
C ILE A 137 -2.75 -15.57 0.64
N ASP A 138 -1.95 -16.41 1.31
CA ASP A 138 -2.34 -17.79 1.67
C ASP A 138 -2.93 -17.84 3.08
N ASP A 139 -3.83 -18.78 3.30
CA ASP A 139 -4.54 -19.14 4.53
C ASP A 139 -5.99 -18.59 4.64
N ASN A 140 -6.94 -19.52 4.51
CA ASN A 140 -8.40 -19.40 4.61
C ASN A 140 -9.17 -18.85 3.40
N LEU A 141 -9.34 -19.73 2.40
CA LEU A 141 -10.60 -19.81 1.68
C LEU A 141 -11.35 -21.07 2.13
N ASP A 142 -12.16 -20.91 3.18
CA ASP A 142 -13.40 -21.67 3.28
C ASP A 142 -14.28 -21.20 2.11
N TYR A 143 -14.17 -21.90 0.98
CA TYR A 143 -15.21 -21.83 -0.03
C TYR A 143 -16.45 -22.45 0.61
N GLY A 144 -17.21 -21.62 1.31
CA GLY A 144 -18.53 -21.97 1.80
C GLY A 144 -19.27 -22.65 0.65
N SER A 145 -19.55 -23.94 0.85
CA SER A 145 -20.30 -24.74 -0.10
C SER A 145 -21.61 -24.02 -0.35
N VAL A 146 -21.78 -23.54 -1.58
CA VAL A 146 -23.09 -23.12 -2.05
C VAL A 146 -23.79 -24.44 -2.39
N ASP A 147 -24.48 -24.99 -1.40
CA ASP A 147 -25.44 -26.06 -1.61
C ASP A 147 -26.56 -25.51 -2.50
N ASP A 148 -26.69 -26.06 -3.71
CA ASP A 148 -27.87 -25.99 -4.58
C ASP A 148 -28.38 -27.42 -4.84
#